data_AF-A0A422PI04-F1
#
_entry.id   AF-A0A422PI04-F1
#
_cell.length_a   1.000
_cell.length_b   1.000
_cell.length_c   1.000
_cell.angle_alpha   90.00
_cell.angle_beta   90.00
_cell.angle_gamma   90.00
#
_symmetry.space_group_name_H-M   'P 1'
#
loop_
_entity.id
_entity.type
_entity.pdbx_description
1 polymer ?
#
loop_
_entity_poly.entity_id
_entity_poly.type
_entity_poly.pdbx_seq_one_letter_code
_entity_poly.pdbx_strand_id
1 'polypeptide(L)'
;MLKRVASRAPLPVSLAALPWSSRGAERVSGRGRKNATAEMDSARVLSVEFASPEQAAEGLPFGFKNEAGRVALDSERRCLFAGLGTKPTVRDYRLAVTSAVREAQKLQASALVLKSLPSSVHSMGDLFQEPGVLPAGDVVEKTTAFAVTAAYKYDRLRTRQGAEEGGKAPMGLFIDSDATDAITRGNVIGGCVNEARSLGNLREDEGIPQLYAEWIAKELAPLGVKVRHMLKGEKLRNAGLNLLYNVGKGSRHEPYLVVFEYTGNRYSEEATALVGKGVTFDCGGLNVKPYGSMETMHLDMMGAATVISTIKAIALLRLPVNVVGAVGLVENAIGPDSYFPSSILTSRKGLTVEVLNTDAEGRLVLADTLTFVQRDAKLTKRPGTVIDLATLTGAVLIGLGSRRAGMFSNDLQLSQHLMAGGRSSGDELWPMPVAEEHKKAVKGGLADLKNVSTGREAGSCTAAAFLSNFIEDGVKWAHLDIAGAAMGGDKPKGFQPAGAPGFGVQMLLDYFRLPPPDAAAGLANTGGAGATSNEEDTADTAPAMADETPAEPQELTEKPQRRRRRRSTQPPPPPPTRKRTQAKQQKRHAGGRSSNMQRDRGSPRRKKKKKTTNQKKKRKEKKHTHTHSGG
;
A
#
# COMPACT_ATOMS: atom_id res chain seq x y z
N MET A 1 -7.13 -12.01 21.57
CA MET A 1 -6.17 -10.88 21.52
C MET A 1 -6.84 -9.51 21.63
N LEU A 2 -7.81 -9.14 20.77
CA LEU A 2 -8.35 -7.76 20.61
C LEU A 2 -8.64 -6.98 21.92
N LYS A 3 -9.23 -7.64 22.93
CA LYS A 3 -9.52 -7.01 24.24
C LYS A 3 -8.26 -6.43 24.91
N ARG A 4 -7.11 -7.09 24.78
CA ARG A 4 -5.81 -6.68 25.39
C ARG A 4 -5.24 -5.42 24.74
N VAL A 5 -5.41 -5.27 23.42
CA VAL A 5 -5.02 -4.05 22.69
C VAL A 5 -5.86 -2.87 23.20
N ALA A 6 -7.19 -3.04 23.18
CA ALA A 6 -8.13 -2.01 23.61
C ALA A 6 -7.94 -1.60 25.09
N SER A 7 -7.62 -2.54 25.98
CA SER A 7 -7.39 -2.27 27.40
C SER A 7 -6.06 -1.58 27.72
N ARG A 8 -5.04 -1.67 26.83
CA ARG A 8 -3.78 -0.93 26.98
C ARG A 8 -3.94 0.51 26.50
N ALA A 9 -4.45 0.67 25.27
CA ALA A 9 -4.87 1.95 24.72
C ALA A 9 -5.72 1.71 23.45
N PRO A 10 -6.86 2.42 23.28
CA PRO A 10 -7.68 2.31 22.08
C PRO A 10 -6.89 2.68 20.82
N LEU A 11 -7.27 2.09 19.68
CA LEU A 11 -6.74 2.51 18.38
C LEU A 11 -7.25 3.92 18.03
N PRO A 12 -6.50 4.70 17.21
CA PRO A 12 -6.93 6.04 16.82
C PRO A 12 -8.26 6.01 16.07
N VAL A 13 -9.28 6.67 16.65
CA VAL A 13 -10.57 6.87 15.98
C VAL A 13 -10.40 7.96 14.93
N SER A 14 -10.88 7.71 13.71
CA SER A 14 -10.89 8.73 12.66
C SER A 14 -11.91 9.82 12.98
N LEU A 15 -11.52 11.08 12.81
CA LEU A 15 -12.46 12.20 12.86
C LEU A 15 -13.41 12.08 11.66
N ALA A 16 -14.72 12.19 11.89
CA ALA A 16 -15.69 12.30 10.80
C ALA A 16 -15.81 13.76 10.37
N ALA A 17 -15.81 14.01 9.06
CA ALA A 17 -16.16 15.32 8.51
C ALA A 17 -17.68 15.42 8.26
N LEU A 18 -18.24 16.59 8.50
CA LEU A 18 -19.67 16.88 8.33
C LEU A 18 -19.88 17.91 7.20
N PRO A 19 -21.06 17.93 6.56
CA PRO A 19 -21.44 19.06 5.71
C PRO A 19 -21.50 20.35 6.55
N TRP A 20 -20.87 21.40 6.05
CA TRP A 20 -21.10 22.76 6.51
C TRP A 20 -22.45 23.27 5.97
N SER A 21 -23.07 24.22 6.68
CA SER A 21 -24.16 25.00 6.11
C SER A 21 -24.17 26.39 6.70
N SER A 22 -24.29 27.41 5.87
CA SER A 22 -24.34 28.82 6.30
C SER A 22 -25.53 29.12 7.22
N ARG A 23 -26.65 28.38 7.05
CA ARG A 23 -27.83 28.43 7.94
C ARG A 23 -27.70 27.57 9.21
N GLY A 24 -26.62 26.79 9.33
CA GLY A 24 -26.40 25.85 10.43
C GLY A 24 -26.06 26.50 11.78
N ALA A 25 -25.64 27.77 11.78
CA ALA A 25 -25.29 28.52 12.99
C ALA A 25 -26.49 28.77 13.93
N GLU A 26 -27.73 28.81 13.41
CA GLU A 26 -28.91 29.21 14.19
C GLU A 26 -29.97 28.11 14.37
N ARG A 27 -29.91 26.99 13.64
CA ARG A 27 -30.99 25.97 13.61
C ARG A 27 -30.54 24.54 13.88
N VAL A 28 -29.99 24.30 15.07
CA VAL A 28 -29.89 22.95 15.68
C VAL A 28 -30.57 22.92 17.07
N SER A 29 -31.79 23.47 17.13
CA SER A 29 -32.69 23.46 18.29
C SER A 29 -33.86 22.46 18.13
N GLY A 30 -33.68 21.43 17.28
CA GLY A 30 -34.66 20.38 17.00
C GLY A 30 -34.25 19.00 17.52
N ARG A 31 -35.05 18.46 18.45
CA ARG A 31 -34.91 17.15 19.13
C ARG A 31 -34.21 16.05 18.30
N GLY A 32 -32.97 15.67 18.67
CA GLY A 32 -32.34 14.45 18.16
C GLY A 32 -30.81 14.34 18.33
N ARG A 33 -30.06 15.43 18.10
CA ARG A 33 -28.58 15.46 18.19
C ARG A 33 -28.11 16.48 19.23
N LYS A 34 -27.87 16.07 20.48
CA LYS A 34 -27.49 17.00 21.58
C LYS A 34 -25.98 17.23 21.79
N ASN A 35 -25.09 16.45 21.16
CA ASN A 35 -23.67 16.43 21.51
C ASN A 35 -22.71 17.00 20.43
N ALA A 36 -23.21 17.47 19.29
CA ALA A 36 -22.36 17.87 18.15
C ALA A 36 -22.17 19.39 17.98
N THR A 37 -23.04 20.21 18.58
CA THR A 37 -23.09 21.67 18.36
C THR A 37 -22.83 22.51 19.62
N ALA A 38 -22.67 21.87 20.78
CA ALA A 38 -22.56 22.56 22.07
C ALA A 38 -21.16 23.15 22.38
N GLU A 39 -20.13 22.80 21.61
CA GLU A 39 -18.73 23.20 21.86
C GLU A 39 -18.08 23.97 20.67
N MET A 40 -18.88 24.57 19.79
CA MET A 40 -18.34 25.45 18.73
C MET A 40 -17.94 26.82 19.30
N ASP A 41 -16.86 26.82 20.09
CA ASP A 41 -16.14 28.02 20.50
C ASP A 41 -15.65 28.79 19.26
N SER A 42 -16.37 29.87 18.94
CA SER A 42 -16.15 30.72 17.77
C SER A 42 -14.76 31.37 17.77
N ALA A 43 -14.15 31.59 18.94
CA ALA A 43 -12.81 32.14 19.06
C ALA A 43 -11.70 31.16 18.61
N ARG A 44 -12.03 29.88 18.34
CA ARG A 44 -11.09 28.87 17.84
C ARG A 44 -11.51 28.15 16.54
N VAL A 45 -12.58 28.58 15.86
CA VAL A 45 -12.91 28.09 14.50
C VAL A 45 -11.98 28.71 13.46
N LEU A 46 -11.50 27.92 12.51
CA LEU A 46 -10.78 28.37 11.32
C LEU A 46 -11.50 27.92 10.04
N SER A 47 -11.31 28.64 8.93
CA SER A 47 -11.59 28.13 7.58
C SER A 47 -10.32 27.81 6.80
N VAL A 48 -10.45 27.02 5.74
CA VAL A 48 -9.45 26.85 4.68
C VAL A 48 -10.00 27.44 3.41
N GLU A 49 -9.20 28.22 2.69
CA GLU A 49 -9.45 28.60 1.30
C GLU A 49 -8.32 28.04 0.44
N PHE A 50 -8.68 27.31 -0.62
CA PHE A 50 -7.72 26.77 -1.56
C PHE A 50 -7.36 27.81 -2.62
N ALA A 51 -6.08 28.11 -2.78
CA ALA A 51 -5.61 29.13 -3.71
C ALA A 51 -5.76 28.64 -5.16
N SER A 52 -6.73 29.19 -5.89
CA SER A 52 -6.99 28.86 -7.30
C SER A 52 -5.77 29.18 -8.19
N PRO A 53 -5.53 28.41 -9.27
CA PRO A 53 -4.63 28.80 -10.36
C PRO A 53 -4.93 30.19 -10.94
N GLU A 54 -6.20 30.59 -10.96
CA GLU A 54 -6.70 31.83 -11.59
C GLU A 54 -6.86 32.99 -10.60
N GLN A 55 -6.66 32.77 -9.31
CA GLN A 55 -6.76 33.85 -8.32
C GLN A 55 -5.62 34.86 -8.49
N ALA A 56 -5.99 36.12 -8.70
CA ALA A 56 -5.06 37.24 -8.66
C ALA A 56 -4.34 37.32 -7.29
N ALA A 57 -3.22 38.02 -7.25
CA ALA A 57 -2.52 38.28 -5.99
C ALA A 57 -3.37 39.09 -4.99
N GLU A 58 -4.36 39.85 -5.49
CA GLU A 58 -5.37 40.55 -4.69
C GLU A 58 -6.27 39.56 -3.96
N GLY A 59 -6.02 39.37 -2.66
CA GLY A 59 -6.79 38.50 -1.79
C GLY A 59 -5.97 37.42 -1.08
N LEU A 60 -4.76 37.11 -1.58
CA LEU A 60 -3.80 36.21 -0.94
C LEU A 60 -2.96 36.94 0.13
N PRO A 61 -2.50 36.27 1.20
CA PRO A 61 -1.63 36.90 2.20
C PRO A 61 -0.30 37.39 1.60
N PHE A 62 0.23 38.50 2.11
CA PHE A 62 1.47 39.10 1.60
C PHE A 62 2.64 38.11 1.64
N GLY A 63 3.32 37.94 0.50
CA GLY A 63 4.45 37.00 0.35
C GLY A 63 4.06 35.51 0.30
N PHE A 64 2.77 35.17 0.31
CA PHE A 64 2.31 33.80 0.08
C PHE A 64 2.68 33.31 -1.32
N LYS A 65 3.01 32.03 -1.44
CA LYS A 65 3.25 31.37 -2.72
C LYS A 65 2.24 30.26 -2.93
N ASN A 66 1.56 30.29 -4.08
CA ASN A 66 0.68 29.21 -4.51
C ASN A 66 1.50 27.99 -4.99
N GLU A 67 2.17 27.32 -4.05
CA GLU A 67 2.89 26.05 -4.24
C GLU A 67 2.14 24.95 -3.47
N ALA A 68 2.02 23.75 -4.05
CA ALA A 68 1.33 22.61 -3.45
C ALA A 68 1.79 22.32 -2.01
N GLY A 69 0.87 22.40 -1.04
CA GLY A 69 1.17 22.12 0.37
C GLY A 69 1.75 23.28 1.17
N ARG A 70 1.93 24.47 0.60
CA ARG A 70 2.14 25.69 1.38
C ARG A 70 0.84 26.08 2.10
N VAL A 71 0.98 26.62 3.30
CA VAL A 71 -0.13 27.20 4.05
C VAL A 71 0.33 28.52 4.66
N ALA A 72 -0.53 29.53 4.63
CA ALA A 72 -0.39 30.76 5.40
C ALA A 72 -1.67 31.01 6.22
N LEU A 73 -1.51 31.51 7.44
CA LEU A 73 -2.61 31.96 8.28
C LEU A 73 -2.85 33.45 8.07
N ASP A 74 -4.05 33.81 7.62
CA ASP A 74 -4.62 35.12 7.84
C ASP A 74 -5.30 35.12 9.21
N SER A 75 -4.73 35.87 10.16
CA SER A 75 -5.23 35.96 11.53
C SER A 75 -6.48 36.84 11.69
N GLU A 76 -6.72 37.75 10.76
CA GLU A 76 -7.87 38.68 10.80
C GLU A 76 -9.12 37.99 10.24
N ARG A 77 -9.00 37.36 9.07
CA ARG A 77 -10.05 36.53 8.47
C ARG A 77 -10.17 35.15 9.11
N ARG A 78 -9.22 34.77 9.97
CA ARG A 78 -9.13 33.45 10.62
C ARG A 78 -9.09 32.29 9.61
N CYS A 79 -8.39 32.51 8.49
CA CYS A 79 -8.39 31.64 7.34
C CYS A 79 -7.00 31.07 7.04
N LEU A 80 -6.93 29.79 6.71
CA LEU A 80 -5.74 29.11 6.23
C LEU A 80 -5.77 29.07 4.71
N PHE A 81 -4.95 29.89 4.05
CA PHE A 81 -4.77 29.84 2.61
C PHE A 81 -3.88 28.65 2.25
N ALA A 82 -4.41 27.69 1.49
CA ALA A 82 -3.74 26.45 1.13
C ALA A 82 -3.34 26.42 -0.35
N GLY A 83 -2.05 26.33 -0.63
CA GLY A 83 -1.49 26.39 -1.98
C GLY A 83 -1.72 25.10 -2.76
N LEU A 84 -2.16 25.25 -4.01
CA LEU A 84 -2.43 24.19 -4.98
C LEU A 84 -1.36 24.09 -6.09
N GLY A 85 -0.83 25.24 -6.53
CA GLY A 85 -0.11 25.34 -7.81
C GLY A 85 -1.05 25.63 -8.99
N THR A 86 -0.49 25.74 -10.19
CA THR A 86 -1.20 26.19 -11.41
C THR A 86 -2.00 25.10 -12.14
N LYS A 87 -1.66 23.83 -11.96
CA LYS A 87 -2.40 22.68 -12.51
C LYS A 87 -2.38 21.53 -11.49
N PRO A 88 -3.10 21.65 -10.37
CA PRO A 88 -2.97 20.73 -9.24
C PRO A 88 -3.42 19.32 -9.60
N THR A 89 -2.56 18.34 -9.36
CA THR A 89 -2.97 16.92 -9.38
C THR A 89 -3.64 16.53 -8.06
N VAL A 90 -4.31 15.39 -8.06
CA VAL A 90 -4.90 14.78 -6.86
C VAL A 90 -3.91 14.62 -5.72
N ARG A 91 -2.61 14.42 -6.01
CA ARG A 91 -1.55 14.35 -4.98
C ARG A 91 -1.16 15.72 -4.42
N ASP A 92 -1.20 16.75 -5.26
CA ASP A 92 -0.94 18.14 -4.85
C ASP A 92 -2.09 18.66 -3.99
N TYR A 93 -3.33 18.36 -4.39
CA TYR A 93 -4.52 18.65 -3.59
C TYR A 93 -4.53 17.88 -2.26
N ARG A 94 -4.20 16.58 -2.27
CA ARG A 94 -4.01 15.78 -1.04
C ARG A 94 -2.96 16.41 -0.12
N LEU A 95 -1.87 16.93 -0.67
CA LEU A 95 -0.83 17.61 0.11
C LEU A 95 -1.33 18.95 0.68
N ALA A 96 -2.03 19.77 -0.11
CA ALA A 96 -2.63 21.04 0.32
C ALA A 96 -3.63 20.85 1.48
N VAL A 97 -4.61 19.95 1.31
CA VAL A 97 -5.56 19.55 2.36
C VAL A 97 -4.81 19.06 3.61
N THR A 98 -3.76 18.25 3.43
CA THR A 98 -3.01 17.70 4.57
C THR A 98 -2.22 18.75 5.33
N SER A 99 -1.59 19.71 4.65
CA SER A 99 -0.92 20.82 5.32
C SER A 99 -1.93 21.69 6.09
N ALA A 100 -3.07 22.03 5.49
CA ALA A 100 -4.07 22.90 6.14
C ALA A 100 -4.66 22.26 7.41
N VAL A 101 -5.07 20.99 7.34
CA VAL A 101 -5.61 20.25 8.51
C VAL A 101 -4.56 20.11 9.62
N ARG A 102 -3.30 19.84 9.27
CA ARG A 102 -2.22 19.74 10.26
C ARG A 102 -1.83 21.09 10.85
N GLU A 103 -1.94 22.19 10.10
CA GLU A 103 -1.71 23.53 10.65
C GLU A 103 -2.82 23.92 11.64
N ALA A 104 -4.09 23.67 11.31
CA ALA A 104 -5.21 23.85 12.23
C ALA A 104 -5.05 23.03 13.52
N GLN A 105 -4.52 21.80 13.43
CA GLN A 105 -4.17 21.00 14.61
C GLN A 105 -3.03 21.60 15.45
N LYS A 106 -2.00 22.20 14.84
CA LYS A 106 -0.93 22.91 15.58
C LYS A 106 -1.45 24.16 16.27
N LEU A 107 -2.28 24.93 15.58
CA LEU A 107 -2.99 26.11 16.10
C LEU A 107 -4.09 25.74 17.13
N GLN A 108 -4.34 24.43 17.32
CA GLN A 108 -5.31 23.85 18.23
C GLN A 108 -6.76 24.36 18.06
N ALA A 109 -7.18 24.53 16.79
CA ALA A 109 -8.52 24.96 16.43
C ALA A 109 -9.62 24.04 17.01
N SER A 110 -10.77 24.61 17.35
CA SER A 110 -11.97 23.88 17.79
C SER A 110 -12.68 23.22 16.60
N ALA A 111 -12.66 23.88 15.44
CA ALA A 111 -13.17 23.35 14.18
C ALA A 111 -12.41 23.93 12.98
N LEU A 112 -12.41 23.17 11.88
CA LEU A 112 -11.89 23.57 10.59
C LEU A 112 -12.95 23.39 9.50
N VAL A 113 -13.29 24.48 8.80
CA VAL A 113 -14.22 24.47 7.67
C VAL A 113 -13.43 24.54 6.36
N LEU A 114 -13.42 23.47 5.57
CA LEU A 114 -12.78 23.43 4.26
C LEU A 114 -13.74 24.05 3.23
N LYS A 115 -13.51 25.34 2.92
CA LYS A 115 -14.30 26.15 1.99
C LYS A 115 -13.70 26.16 0.59
N SER A 116 -14.43 26.78 -0.35
CA SER A 116 -13.93 27.16 -1.68
C SER A 116 -13.20 26.01 -2.38
N LEU A 117 -13.89 24.87 -2.49
CA LEU A 117 -13.30 23.66 -3.06
C LEU A 117 -12.93 23.91 -4.54
N PRO A 118 -11.72 23.52 -4.98
CA PRO A 118 -11.24 23.84 -6.32
C PRO A 118 -12.10 23.18 -7.41
N SER A 119 -12.53 23.99 -8.38
CA SER A 119 -13.24 23.57 -9.59
C SER A 119 -12.38 22.70 -10.52
N SER A 120 -11.06 22.90 -10.51
CA SER A 120 -10.10 22.14 -11.30
C SER A 120 -9.07 21.45 -10.40
N VAL A 121 -9.20 20.13 -10.29
CA VAL A 121 -8.16 19.23 -9.77
C VAL A 121 -8.03 18.09 -10.77
N HIS A 122 -6.81 17.75 -11.17
CA HIS A 122 -6.56 16.70 -12.14
C HIS A 122 -6.30 15.34 -11.46
N SER A 123 -6.52 14.24 -12.18
CA SER A 123 -5.93 12.95 -11.85
C SER A 123 -4.39 13.02 -11.87
N MET A 124 -3.70 11.92 -11.56
CA MET A 124 -2.36 11.75 -12.12
C MET A 124 -2.45 11.41 -13.61
N GLY A 125 -1.40 11.72 -14.36
CA GLY A 125 -1.13 11.16 -15.69
C GLY A 125 0.11 10.27 -15.66
N ASP A 126 0.36 9.58 -16.76
CA ASP A 126 1.56 8.78 -17.02
C ASP A 126 1.95 8.84 -18.51
N LEU A 127 2.82 7.94 -18.98
CA LEU A 127 3.30 7.92 -20.37
C LEU A 127 2.22 7.62 -21.42
N PHE A 128 1.04 7.14 -21.00
CA PHE A 128 -0.03 6.66 -21.89
C PHE A 128 -1.35 7.41 -21.70
N GLN A 129 -1.55 8.11 -20.58
CA GLN A 129 -2.74 8.91 -20.33
C GLN A 129 -2.42 10.24 -19.63
N GLU A 130 -2.82 11.35 -20.24
CA GLU A 130 -2.71 12.70 -19.68
C GLU A 130 -3.62 12.93 -18.45
N PRO A 131 -3.31 13.89 -17.55
CA PRO A 131 -4.14 14.21 -16.38
C PRO A 131 -5.52 14.79 -16.74
N GLY A 132 -6.58 13.98 -16.61
CA GLY A 132 -7.97 14.43 -16.76
C GLY A 132 -8.48 15.22 -15.55
N VAL A 133 -9.45 16.12 -15.76
CA VAL A 133 -10.11 16.86 -14.65
C VAL A 133 -11.04 15.92 -13.87
N LEU A 134 -11.03 16.01 -12.54
CA LEU A 134 -11.90 15.23 -11.67
C LEU A 134 -13.32 15.84 -11.59
N PRO A 135 -14.39 15.04 -11.58
CA PRO A 135 -15.74 15.53 -11.32
C PRO A 135 -15.86 16.26 -9.96
N ALA A 136 -16.73 17.28 -9.87
CA ALA A 136 -16.90 18.05 -8.63
C ALA A 136 -17.29 17.18 -7.40
N GLY A 137 -18.13 16.15 -7.60
CA GLY A 137 -18.46 15.18 -6.55
C GLY A 137 -17.28 14.33 -6.09
N ASP A 138 -16.34 14.03 -6.98
CA ASP A 138 -15.09 13.34 -6.66
C ASP A 138 -14.11 14.28 -5.95
N VAL A 139 -14.11 15.57 -6.26
CA VAL A 139 -13.37 16.58 -5.47
C VAL A 139 -13.88 16.58 -4.04
N VAL A 140 -15.20 16.73 -3.79
CA VAL A 140 -15.79 16.71 -2.42
C VAL A 140 -15.46 15.43 -1.65
N GLU A 141 -15.56 14.27 -2.31
CA GLU A 141 -15.22 12.97 -1.73
C GLU A 141 -13.73 12.89 -1.35
N LYS A 142 -12.84 13.35 -2.25
CA LYS A 142 -11.39 13.35 -2.03
C LYS A 142 -10.99 14.40 -0.99
N THR A 143 -11.57 15.61 -0.97
CA THR A 143 -11.41 16.61 0.11
C THR A 143 -11.69 15.97 1.47
N THR A 144 -12.82 15.25 1.56
CA THR A 144 -13.24 14.59 2.78
C THR A 144 -12.26 13.48 3.19
N ALA A 145 -11.96 12.55 2.29
CA ALA A 145 -11.00 11.47 2.57
C ALA A 145 -9.61 12.00 2.95
N PHE A 146 -9.15 13.08 2.30
CA PHE A 146 -7.87 13.71 2.58
C PHE A 146 -7.89 14.46 3.92
N ALA A 147 -9.00 15.10 4.31
CA ALA A 147 -9.10 15.73 5.63
C ALA A 147 -9.10 14.71 6.77
N VAL A 148 -9.89 13.63 6.63
CA VAL A 148 -9.95 12.51 7.58
C VAL A 148 -8.60 11.80 7.72
N THR A 149 -7.86 11.64 6.63
CA THR A 149 -6.51 11.01 6.65
C THR A 149 -5.40 11.97 7.03
N ALA A 150 -5.57 13.29 6.87
CA ALA A 150 -4.62 14.30 7.33
C ALA A 150 -4.61 14.46 8.85
N ALA A 151 -5.80 14.40 9.46
CA ALA A 151 -6.00 14.53 10.90
C ALA A 151 -5.49 13.32 11.71
N TYR A 152 -5.21 12.20 11.04
CA TYR A 152 -4.76 10.95 11.68
C TYR A 152 -3.41 11.08 12.38
N LYS A 153 -3.35 10.54 13.60
CA LYS A 153 -2.15 10.50 14.43
C LYS A 153 -2.14 9.21 15.24
N TYR A 154 -1.05 8.45 15.15
CA TYR A 154 -0.85 7.26 15.99
C TYR A 154 -0.04 7.64 17.24
N ASP A 155 -0.73 8.09 18.29
CA ASP A 155 -0.10 8.47 19.57
C ASP A 155 -0.66 7.74 20.80
N ARG A 156 -1.45 6.67 20.62
CA ARG A 156 -2.10 5.92 21.71
C ARG A 156 -1.16 5.40 22.80
N LEU A 157 0.12 5.17 22.48
CA LEU A 157 1.16 4.72 23.42
C LEU A 157 2.05 5.86 23.96
N ARG A 158 1.73 7.13 23.67
CA ARG A 158 2.49 8.30 24.16
C ARG A 158 1.85 8.86 25.42
N THR A 159 2.59 8.84 26.53
CA THR A 159 2.21 9.54 27.76
C THR A 159 1.98 11.03 27.48
N ARG A 160 0.79 11.54 27.82
CA ARG A 160 0.46 12.95 27.71
C ARG A 160 0.96 13.69 28.96
N GLN A 161 2.12 14.32 28.88
CA GLN A 161 2.54 15.30 29.90
C GLN A 161 1.64 16.53 29.80
N GLY A 162 1.11 17.00 30.93
CA GLY A 162 0.22 18.17 30.97
C GLY A 162 -1.17 17.92 30.36
N ALA A 163 -1.69 16.69 30.38
CA ALA A 163 -3.12 16.48 30.17
C ALA A 163 -3.88 16.96 31.41
N GLU A 164 -4.63 18.05 31.26
CA GLU A 164 -5.64 18.46 32.24
C GLU A 164 -6.72 17.37 32.38
N GLU A 165 -7.36 17.29 33.55
CA GLU A 165 -8.42 16.32 33.87
C GLU A 165 -9.75 16.69 33.19
N GLY A 166 -9.70 16.74 31.87
CA GLY A 166 -10.72 17.26 30.96
C GLY A 166 -10.18 17.18 29.54
N GLY A 167 -10.20 15.98 28.95
CA GLY A 167 -9.55 15.71 27.67
C GLY A 167 -10.12 16.57 26.54
N LYS A 168 -9.39 17.62 26.14
CA LYS A 168 -9.78 18.60 25.10
C LYS A 168 -10.43 17.93 23.89
N ALA A 169 -11.63 18.39 23.55
CA ALA A 169 -12.45 17.87 22.46
C ALA A 169 -11.68 17.81 21.13
N PRO A 170 -11.94 16.79 20.28
CA PRO A 170 -11.31 16.70 18.96
C PRO A 170 -11.79 17.83 18.05
N MET A 171 -10.89 18.34 17.21
CA MET A 171 -11.20 19.38 16.21
C MET A 171 -12.30 18.90 15.26
N GLY A 172 -13.41 19.63 15.18
CA GLY A 172 -14.47 19.37 14.20
C GLY A 172 -13.98 19.56 12.77
N LEU A 173 -14.31 18.63 11.86
CA LEU A 173 -14.03 18.77 10.43
C LEU A 173 -15.33 19.07 9.68
N PHE A 174 -15.34 20.12 8.87
CA PHE A 174 -16.51 20.51 8.07
C PHE A 174 -16.10 20.75 6.61
N ILE A 175 -16.98 20.36 5.68
CA ILE A 175 -16.78 20.49 4.22
C ILE A 175 -17.86 21.42 3.67
N ASP A 176 -17.48 22.47 2.95
CA ASP A 176 -18.42 23.44 2.38
C ASP A 176 -19.06 22.90 1.09
N SER A 177 -19.94 21.92 1.26
CA SER A 177 -20.73 21.28 0.20
C SER A 177 -21.98 20.61 0.76
N ASP A 178 -23.06 20.67 -0.02
CA ASP A 178 -24.33 19.97 0.19
C ASP A 178 -24.33 18.53 -0.35
N ALA A 179 -23.27 18.09 -1.03
CA ALA A 179 -23.09 16.74 -1.56
C ALA A 179 -22.80 15.71 -0.44
N THR A 180 -23.77 15.54 0.46
CA THR A 180 -23.69 14.70 1.67
C THR A 180 -23.31 13.24 1.40
N ASP A 181 -23.69 12.67 0.25
CA ASP A 181 -23.24 11.35 -0.17
C ASP A 181 -21.73 11.30 -0.47
N ALA A 182 -21.17 12.32 -1.13
CA ALA A 182 -19.74 12.39 -1.39
C ALA A 182 -18.94 12.54 -0.08
N ILE A 183 -19.44 13.34 0.86
CA ILE A 183 -18.88 13.45 2.22
C ILE A 183 -19.00 12.10 2.95
N THR A 184 -20.12 11.40 2.84
CA THR A 184 -20.31 10.07 3.45
C THR A 184 -19.32 9.04 2.88
N ARG A 185 -19.16 8.99 1.55
CA ARG A 185 -18.17 8.10 0.90
C ARG A 185 -16.74 8.46 1.29
N GLY A 186 -16.38 9.74 1.28
CA GLY A 186 -15.05 10.21 1.66
C GLY A 186 -14.70 9.89 3.12
N ASN A 187 -15.68 9.95 4.04
CA ASN A 187 -15.50 9.51 5.43
C ASN A 187 -15.18 8.01 5.52
N VAL A 188 -15.90 7.16 4.79
CA VAL A 188 -15.63 5.71 4.73
C VAL A 188 -14.23 5.43 4.17
N ILE A 189 -13.86 6.09 3.07
CA ILE A 189 -12.55 5.94 2.42
C ILE A 189 -11.42 6.36 3.38
N GLY A 190 -11.51 7.56 3.94
CA GLY A 190 -10.51 8.08 4.86
C GLY A 190 -10.40 7.27 6.15
N GLY A 191 -11.53 6.79 6.67
CA GLY A 191 -11.60 5.87 7.81
C GLY A 191 -10.90 4.53 7.53
N CYS A 192 -11.13 3.94 6.36
CA CYS A 192 -10.50 2.66 5.99
C CYS A 192 -9.00 2.81 5.71
N VAL A 193 -8.55 3.92 5.09
CA VAL A 193 -7.12 4.24 4.99
C VAL A 193 -6.49 4.36 6.39
N ASN A 194 -7.16 5.04 7.33
CA ASN A 194 -6.72 5.15 8.72
C ASN A 194 -6.77 3.81 9.50
N GLU A 195 -7.65 2.88 9.13
CA GLU A 195 -7.67 1.53 9.68
C GLU A 195 -6.44 0.73 9.23
N ALA A 196 -6.11 0.74 7.92
CA ALA A 196 -4.88 0.10 7.43
C ALA A 196 -3.63 0.67 8.12
N ARG A 197 -3.60 1.99 8.35
CA ARG A 197 -2.55 2.64 9.14
C ARG A 197 -2.54 2.20 10.60
N SER A 198 -3.69 2.02 11.22
CA SER A 198 -3.80 1.62 12.62
C SER A 198 -3.35 0.18 12.83
N LEU A 199 -3.70 -0.70 11.89
CA LEU A 199 -3.25 -2.10 11.83
C LEU A 199 -1.73 -2.17 11.65
N GLY A 200 -1.17 -1.49 10.64
CA GLY A 200 0.27 -1.49 10.40
C GLY A 200 1.10 -0.89 11.54
N ASN A 201 0.56 0.06 12.30
CA ASN A 201 1.31 0.73 13.39
C ASN A 201 1.39 -0.05 14.72
N LEU A 202 0.78 -1.23 14.79
CA LEU A 202 0.90 -2.14 15.93
C LEU A 202 2.35 -2.62 16.16
N ARG A 203 2.59 -3.30 17.28
CA ARG A 203 3.90 -3.78 17.72
C ARG A 203 3.87 -5.30 17.93
N GLU A 204 5.03 -5.93 18.02
CA GLU A 204 5.22 -7.38 18.17
C GLU A 204 4.55 -7.99 19.41
N ASP A 205 4.19 -7.17 20.42
CA ASP A 205 3.43 -7.61 21.59
C ASP A 205 1.89 -7.59 21.42
N GLU A 206 1.40 -7.03 20.32
CA GLU A 206 -0.02 -6.77 20.04
C GLU A 206 -0.49 -7.18 18.64
N GLY A 207 0.19 -6.68 17.61
CA GLY A 207 -0.05 -6.95 16.20
C GLY A 207 0.52 -8.29 15.79
N ILE A 208 0.03 -9.35 16.41
CA ILE A 208 0.41 -10.76 16.17
C ILE A 208 -0.58 -11.41 15.20
N PRO A 209 -0.26 -12.56 14.54
CA PRO A 209 -1.15 -13.20 13.57
C PRO A 209 -2.59 -13.44 14.06
N GLN A 210 -2.75 -13.83 15.33
CA GLN A 210 -4.05 -13.99 15.99
C GLN A 210 -4.89 -12.70 15.98
N LEU A 211 -4.28 -11.52 16.16
CA LEU A 211 -5.02 -10.26 16.21
C LEU A 211 -5.73 -9.97 14.90
N TYR A 212 -5.04 -10.12 13.77
CA TYR A 212 -5.60 -9.80 12.46
C TYR A 212 -6.68 -10.82 12.04
N ALA A 213 -6.52 -12.09 12.43
CA ALA A 213 -7.56 -13.10 12.26
C ALA A 213 -8.82 -12.78 13.09
N GLU A 214 -8.66 -12.36 14.35
CA GLU A 214 -9.78 -11.85 15.18
C GLU A 214 -10.39 -10.56 14.62
N TRP A 215 -9.57 -9.65 14.08
CA TRP A 215 -10.02 -8.38 13.49
C TRP A 215 -10.95 -8.62 12.31
N ILE A 216 -10.54 -9.47 11.35
CA ILE A 216 -11.37 -9.85 10.21
C ILE A 216 -12.72 -10.42 10.68
N ALA A 217 -12.69 -11.36 11.64
CA ALA A 217 -13.90 -11.99 12.16
C ALA A 217 -14.84 -11.02 12.91
N LYS A 218 -14.31 -10.02 13.61
CA LYS A 218 -15.10 -9.03 14.36
C LYS A 218 -15.62 -7.87 13.50
N GLU A 219 -14.77 -7.33 12.63
CA GLU A 219 -14.96 -6.02 12.01
C GLU A 219 -15.56 -6.08 10.60
N LEU A 220 -15.40 -7.21 9.91
CA LEU A 220 -15.92 -7.38 8.54
C LEU A 220 -17.20 -8.25 8.53
N ALA A 221 -17.37 -9.19 9.45
CA ALA A 221 -18.57 -10.04 9.51
C ALA A 221 -19.90 -9.27 9.69
N PRO A 222 -19.99 -8.21 10.53
CA PRO A 222 -21.20 -7.39 10.62
C PRO A 222 -21.57 -6.64 9.33
N LEU A 223 -20.65 -6.55 8.37
CA LEU A 223 -20.83 -5.91 7.07
C LEU A 223 -21.25 -6.92 5.96
N GLY A 224 -21.60 -8.16 6.34
CA GLY A 224 -21.98 -9.23 5.41
C GLY A 224 -20.81 -9.99 4.80
N VAL A 225 -19.57 -9.68 5.18
CA VAL A 225 -18.37 -10.38 4.70
C VAL A 225 -18.23 -11.72 5.41
N LYS A 226 -18.21 -12.83 4.67
CA LYS A 226 -18.19 -14.18 5.24
C LYS A 226 -16.75 -14.68 5.37
N VAL A 227 -16.31 -15.02 6.57
CA VAL A 227 -15.06 -15.79 6.75
C VAL A 227 -15.33 -17.22 6.30
N ARG A 228 -14.63 -17.67 5.26
CA ARG A 228 -14.80 -19.01 4.64
C ARG A 228 -13.79 -20.01 5.17
N HIS A 229 -12.56 -19.56 5.47
CA HIS A 229 -11.49 -20.38 6.05
C HIS A 229 -10.73 -19.59 7.11
N MET A 230 -10.39 -20.24 8.22
CA MET A 230 -9.45 -19.75 9.22
C MET A 230 -8.61 -20.94 9.71
N LEU A 231 -7.49 -21.17 9.03
CA LEU A 231 -6.51 -22.20 9.39
C LEU A 231 -5.47 -21.58 10.33
N LYS A 232 -4.96 -22.38 11.28
CA LYS A 232 -4.03 -21.97 12.34
C LYS A 232 -3.03 -23.08 12.64
N GLY A 233 -1.76 -22.73 12.82
CA GLY A 233 -0.69 -23.62 13.27
C GLY A 233 -0.64 -24.91 12.46
N GLU A 234 -0.67 -26.06 13.14
CA GLU A 234 -0.65 -27.41 12.54
C GLU A 234 -1.74 -27.65 11.46
N LYS A 235 -2.87 -26.94 11.50
CA LYS A 235 -3.90 -27.05 10.45
C LYS A 235 -3.42 -26.55 9.08
N LEU A 236 -2.38 -25.71 9.04
CA LEU A 236 -1.73 -25.26 7.81
C LEU A 236 -0.88 -26.39 7.21
N ARG A 237 -0.03 -27.03 8.02
CA ARG A 237 0.78 -28.20 7.59
C ARG A 237 -0.13 -29.34 7.13
N ASN A 238 -1.20 -29.63 7.87
CA ASN A 238 -2.17 -30.67 7.52
C ASN A 238 -2.99 -30.34 6.25
N ALA A 239 -3.09 -29.06 5.87
CA ALA A 239 -3.62 -28.63 4.58
C ALA A 239 -2.56 -28.62 3.45
N GLY A 240 -1.30 -28.96 3.74
CA GLY A 240 -0.19 -28.89 2.77
C GLY A 240 0.34 -27.48 2.52
N LEU A 241 0.00 -26.50 3.36
CA LEU A 241 0.47 -25.11 3.28
C LEU A 241 1.84 -24.98 3.95
N ASN A 242 2.80 -25.79 3.47
CA ASN A 242 4.08 -25.99 4.14
C ASN A 242 5.03 -24.79 3.99
N LEU A 243 4.95 -23.99 2.94
CA LEU A 243 5.77 -22.79 2.79
C LEU A 243 5.37 -21.76 3.85
N LEU A 244 4.08 -21.47 3.96
CA LEU A 244 3.52 -20.53 4.94
C LEU A 244 3.76 -21.03 6.38
N TYR A 245 3.51 -22.32 6.64
CA TYR A 245 3.75 -22.93 7.94
C TYR A 245 5.23 -22.89 8.36
N ASN A 246 6.17 -23.20 7.45
CA ASN A 246 7.60 -23.23 7.80
C ASN A 246 8.18 -21.84 8.09
N VAL A 247 7.64 -20.77 7.50
CA VAL A 247 7.97 -19.38 7.89
C VAL A 247 7.51 -19.10 9.31
N GLY A 248 6.24 -19.35 9.62
CA GLY A 248 5.65 -18.92 10.90
C GLY A 248 5.98 -19.79 12.13
N LYS A 249 6.32 -21.07 11.94
CA LYS A 249 6.59 -22.00 13.06
C LYS A 249 7.80 -21.60 13.95
N GLY A 250 8.68 -20.71 13.47
CA GLY A 250 9.80 -20.20 14.24
C GLY A 250 9.39 -19.26 15.38
N SER A 251 8.15 -18.76 15.37
CA SER A 251 7.60 -17.91 16.45
C SER A 251 6.78 -18.69 17.47
N ARG A 252 6.77 -18.18 18.70
CA ARG A 252 5.76 -18.48 19.75
C ARG A 252 4.32 -18.13 19.33
N HIS A 253 4.14 -17.31 18.29
CA HIS A 253 2.85 -16.86 17.79
C HIS A 253 2.48 -17.65 16.53
N GLU A 254 1.58 -18.65 16.69
CA GLU A 254 1.20 -19.56 15.61
C GLU A 254 0.73 -18.83 14.34
N PRO A 255 1.16 -19.28 13.15
CA PRO A 255 0.72 -18.72 11.87
C PRO A 255 -0.75 -19.02 11.57
N TYR A 256 -1.36 -18.21 10.72
CA TYR A 256 -2.73 -18.34 10.23
C TYR A 256 -2.82 -18.17 8.70
N LEU A 257 -3.85 -18.77 8.11
CA LEU A 257 -4.39 -18.39 6.80
C LEU A 257 -5.86 -18.06 6.97
N VAL A 258 -6.26 -16.85 6.59
CA VAL A 258 -7.66 -16.40 6.66
C VAL A 258 -8.15 -16.07 5.25
N VAL A 259 -9.24 -16.70 4.83
CA VAL A 259 -9.93 -16.43 3.57
C VAL A 259 -11.37 -16.01 3.85
N PHE A 260 -11.77 -14.89 3.28
CA PHE A 260 -13.05 -14.24 3.52
C PHE A 260 -13.62 -13.66 2.22
N GLU A 261 -14.93 -13.52 2.09
CA GLU A 261 -15.57 -13.08 0.84
C GLU A 261 -16.68 -12.06 1.08
N TYR A 262 -16.85 -11.15 0.13
CA TYR A 262 -17.96 -10.23 -0.01
C TYR A 262 -18.64 -10.48 -1.37
N THR A 263 -19.96 -10.55 -1.39
CA THR A 263 -20.76 -10.87 -2.59
C THR A 263 -21.78 -9.75 -2.82
N GLY A 264 -21.31 -8.62 -3.36
CA GLY A 264 -22.15 -7.45 -3.67
C GLY A 264 -23.02 -7.62 -4.91
N ASN A 265 -22.64 -8.51 -5.84
CA ASN A 265 -23.40 -8.76 -7.06
C ASN A 265 -23.61 -10.26 -7.31
N ARG A 266 -24.72 -10.79 -6.77
CA ARG A 266 -25.13 -12.20 -6.92
C ARG A 266 -25.31 -12.67 -8.38
N TYR A 267 -25.53 -11.74 -9.31
CA TYR A 267 -25.83 -12.02 -10.72
C TYR A 267 -24.58 -12.08 -11.61
N SER A 268 -23.45 -11.52 -11.17
CA SER A 268 -22.17 -11.70 -11.85
C SER A 268 -21.47 -12.95 -11.33
N GLU A 269 -20.91 -13.76 -12.24
CA GLU A 269 -19.96 -14.82 -11.89
C GLU A 269 -18.53 -14.29 -11.70
N GLU A 270 -18.25 -13.06 -12.14
CA GLU A 270 -16.94 -12.44 -11.95
C GLU A 270 -16.66 -12.20 -10.46
N ALA A 271 -15.45 -12.54 -10.06
CA ALA A 271 -14.91 -12.24 -8.75
C ALA A 271 -13.40 -11.99 -8.83
N THR A 272 -12.92 -11.08 -7.99
CA THR A 272 -11.48 -10.77 -7.83
C THR A 272 -11.00 -11.18 -6.44
N ALA A 273 -9.91 -11.93 -6.36
CA ALA A 273 -9.22 -12.18 -5.10
C ALA A 273 -8.17 -11.10 -4.83
N LEU A 274 -8.23 -10.46 -3.67
CA LEU A 274 -7.22 -9.59 -3.11
C LEU A 274 -6.38 -10.40 -2.10
N VAL A 275 -5.08 -10.51 -2.33
CA VAL A 275 -4.19 -11.39 -1.55
C VAL A 275 -3.11 -10.57 -0.84
N GLY A 276 -2.99 -10.68 0.48
CA GLY A 276 -2.10 -9.83 1.27
C GLY A 276 -0.96 -10.58 1.93
N LYS A 277 0.30 -10.13 1.74
CA LYS A 277 1.42 -10.50 2.62
C LYS A 277 1.11 -9.95 4.02
N GLY A 278 1.07 -10.85 5.00
CA GLY A 278 0.73 -10.56 6.39
C GLY A 278 1.85 -10.95 7.37
N VAL A 279 3.11 -10.67 7.03
CA VAL A 279 4.24 -10.94 7.94
C VAL A 279 4.23 -9.87 9.04
N THR A 280 3.76 -10.24 10.22
CA THR A 280 3.37 -9.28 11.27
C THR A 280 4.57 -8.67 11.99
N PHE A 281 5.68 -9.39 11.99
CA PHE A 281 7.03 -8.87 12.21
C PHE A 281 8.01 -9.77 11.45
N ASP A 282 9.07 -9.17 10.92
CA ASP A 282 10.09 -9.86 10.13
C ASP A 282 11.49 -9.53 10.64
N CYS A 283 12.18 -10.50 11.24
CA CYS A 283 13.60 -10.37 11.59
C CYS A 283 14.54 -11.00 10.54
N GLY A 284 14.01 -11.54 9.44
CA GLY A 284 14.76 -12.26 8.40
C GLY A 284 15.00 -13.75 8.70
N GLY A 285 14.38 -14.28 9.77
CA GLY A 285 14.65 -15.65 10.22
C GLY A 285 16.13 -15.85 10.57
N LEU A 286 16.71 -16.99 10.17
CA LEU A 286 18.14 -17.27 10.40
C LEU A 286 19.07 -16.41 9.52
N ASN A 287 18.57 -15.80 8.44
CA ASN A 287 19.25 -14.77 7.67
C ASN A 287 18.97 -13.38 8.26
N VAL A 288 19.31 -13.22 9.53
CA VAL A 288 18.92 -12.07 10.37
C VAL A 288 19.18 -10.72 9.69
N LYS A 289 18.14 -9.87 9.63
CA LYS A 289 18.28 -8.49 9.12
C LYS A 289 19.29 -7.69 9.95
N PRO A 290 20.14 -6.86 9.33
CA PRO A 290 21.06 -5.99 10.06
C PRO A 290 20.31 -4.85 10.78
N TYR A 291 20.97 -4.28 11.80
CA TYR A 291 20.53 -3.06 12.48
C TYR A 291 20.23 -1.93 11.49
N GLY A 292 19.16 -1.16 11.74
CA GLY A 292 18.64 -0.14 10.81
C GLY A 292 17.76 -0.68 9.69
N SER A 293 17.57 -2.00 9.59
CA SER A 293 16.70 -2.67 8.60
C SER A 293 15.57 -3.50 9.23
N MET A 294 15.41 -3.50 10.56
CA MET A 294 14.46 -4.37 11.28
C MET A 294 13.38 -3.57 12.03
N GLU A 295 13.69 -2.34 12.42
CA GLU A 295 12.91 -1.48 13.32
C GLU A 295 11.55 -1.09 12.71
N THR A 296 11.45 -1.07 11.38
CA THR A 296 10.22 -0.80 10.62
C THR A 296 9.45 -2.06 10.21
N MET A 297 9.94 -3.27 10.50
CA MET A 297 9.36 -4.53 9.97
C MET A 297 8.03 -4.95 10.60
N HIS A 298 7.54 -4.22 11.62
CA HIS A 298 6.14 -4.26 12.02
C HIS A 298 5.16 -3.83 10.90
N LEU A 299 5.64 -3.06 9.91
CA LEU A 299 4.90 -2.66 8.72
C LEU A 299 4.87 -3.76 7.64
N ASP A 300 5.54 -4.90 7.82
CA ASP A 300 5.70 -5.92 6.78
C ASP A 300 4.42 -6.77 6.52
N MET A 301 3.35 -6.44 7.26
CA MET A 301 1.98 -6.89 7.06
C MET A 301 1.09 -5.89 6.31
N MET A 302 1.64 -4.76 5.82
CA MET A 302 0.85 -3.71 5.15
C MET A 302 0.08 -4.21 3.92
N GLY A 303 0.53 -5.28 3.27
CA GLY A 303 -0.24 -5.98 2.23
C GLY A 303 -1.59 -6.48 2.76
N ALA A 304 -1.56 -7.27 3.84
CA ALA A 304 -2.74 -7.73 4.54
C ALA A 304 -3.59 -6.58 5.13
N ALA A 305 -2.97 -5.55 5.70
CA ALA A 305 -3.69 -4.37 6.22
C ALA A 305 -4.51 -3.68 5.11
N THR A 306 -3.89 -3.44 3.95
CA THR A 306 -4.55 -2.82 2.80
C THR A 306 -5.66 -3.70 2.23
N VAL A 307 -5.47 -5.03 2.12
CA VAL A 307 -6.53 -5.96 1.68
C VAL A 307 -7.75 -5.95 2.62
N ILE A 308 -7.52 -6.05 3.94
CA ILE A 308 -8.58 -6.04 4.95
C ILE A 308 -9.38 -4.73 4.88
N SER A 309 -8.69 -3.59 4.88
CA SER A 309 -9.35 -2.27 4.86
C SER A 309 -10.01 -1.93 3.52
N THR A 310 -9.49 -2.42 2.40
CA THR A 310 -10.15 -2.29 1.08
C THR A 310 -11.48 -3.03 1.08
N ILE A 311 -11.52 -4.29 1.55
CA ILE A 311 -12.75 -5.08 1.59
C ILE A 311 -13.75 -4.48 2.60
N LYS A 312 -13.27 -3.90 3.71
CA LYS A 312 -14.12 -3.13 4.63
C LYS A 312 -14.75 -1.90 3.95
N ALA A 313 -13.98 -1.15 3.15
CA ALA A 313 -14.49 -0.02 2.38
C ALA A 313 -15.53 -0.45 1.34
N ILE A 314 -15.24 -1.51 0.57
CA ILE A 314 -16.16 -2.10 -0.43
C ILE A 314 -17.50 -2.50 0.20
N ALA A 315 -17.46 -3.16 1.37
CA ALA A 315 -18.67 -3.60 2.08
C ALA A 315 -19.43 -2.43 2.73
N LEU A 316 -18.74 -1.44 3.32
CA LEU A 316 -19.36 -0.22 3.86
C LEU A 316 -20.05 0.63 2.78
N LEU A 317 -19.43 0.73 1.60
CA LEU A 317 -20.00 1.41 0.43
C LEU A 317 -20.99 0.54 -0.36
N ARG A 318 -21.15 -0.73 0.01
CA ARG A 318 -22.05 -1.72 -0.61
C ARG A 318 -21.86 -1.83 -2.14
N LEU A 319 -20.62 -1.79 -2.62
CA LEU A 319 -20.35 -1.80 -4.07
C LEU A 319 -20.85 -3.10 -4.73
N PRO A 320 -21.39 -3.04 -5.96
CA PRO A 320 -21.97 -4.21 -6.66
C PRO A 320 -20.89 -5.10 -7.29
N VAL A 321 -19.95 -5.59 -6.48
CA VAL A 321 -18.80 -6.41 -6.90
C VAL A 321 -18.64 -7.64 -5.99
N ASN A 322 -18.04 -8.70 -6.51
CA ASN A 322 -17.69 -9.89 -5.73
C ASN A 322 -16.17 -9.91 -5.48
N VAL A 323 -15.77 -9.90 -4.21
CA VAL A 323 -14.37 -9.77 -3.81
C VAL A 323 -14.02 -10.75 -2.71
N VAL A 324 -12.89 -11.44 -2.87
CA VAL A 324 -12.36 -12.42 -1.93
C VAL A 324 -11.09 -11.86 -1.31
N GLY A 325 -10.99 -11.81 0.00
CA GLY A 325 -9.76 -11.51 0.72
C GLY A 325 -9.06 -12.80 1.15
N ALA A 326 -7.77 -12.91 0.90
CA ALA A 326 -6.93 -13.97 1.48
C ALA A 326 -5.66 -13.37 2.09
N VAL A 327 -5.37 -13.69 3.35
CA VAL A 327 -4.17 -13.20 4.05
C VAL A 327 -3.44 -14.34 4.74
N GLY A 328 -2.17 -14.52 4.38
CA GLY A 328 -1.23 -15.38 5.09
C GLY A 328 -0.58 -14.57 6.20
N LEU A 329 -0.89 -14.91 7.46
CA LEU A 329 -0.49 -14.16 8.64
C LEU A 329 0.55 -14.96 9.43
N VAL A 330 1.78 -14.46 9.50
CA VAL A 330 2.92 -15.17 10.10
C VAL A 330 3.84 -14.18 10.82
N GLU A 331 4.74 -14.67 11.66
CA GLU A 331 5.89 -13.89 12.15
C GLU A 331 7.17 -14.63 11.72
N ASN A 332 8.06 -13.96 10.99
CA ASN A 332 9.31 -14.57 10.52
C ASN A 332 10.38 -14.39 11.60
N ALA A 333 10.39 -15.33 12.56
CA ALA A 333 11.16 -15.25 13.79
C ALA A 333 12.33 -16.26 13.86
N ILE A 334 13.24 -16.00 14.81
CA ILE A 334 14.31 -16.91 15.21
C ILE A 334 13.85 -17.67 16.47
N GLY A 335 13.70 -18.98 16.34
CA GLY A 335 13.35 -19.91 17.41
C GLY A 335 13.92 -21.30 17.15
N PRO A 336 13.73 -22.26 18.08
CA PRO A 336 14.27 -23.61 17.93
C PRO A 336 13.68 -24.35 16.72
N ASP A 337 12.44 -24.04 16.35
CA ASP A 337 11.71 -24.66 15.24
C ASP A 337 11.86 -23.92 13.90
N SER A 338 12.64 -22.83 13.82
CA SER A 338 12.81 -22.06 12.59
C SER A 338 13.29 -22.92 11.41
N TYR A 339 12.81 -22.62 10.21
CA TYR A 339 13.30 -23.22 8.97
C TYR A 339 14.70 -22.69 8.60
N PHE A 340 15.47 -23.51 7.89
CA PHE A 340 16.89 -23.27 7.62
C PHE A 340 17.16 -22.89 6.15
N PRO A 341 18.24 -22.13 5.86
CA PRO A 341 18.87 -22.16 4.55
C PRO A 341 19.16 -23.61 4.11
N SER A 342 19.04 -23.87 2.82
CA SER A 342 19.05 -25.20 2.18
C SER A 342 17.88 -26.13 2.57
N SER A 343 16.83 -25.64 3.23
CA SER A 343 15.58 -26.41 3.37
C SER A 343 14.89 -26.55 2.02
N ILE A 344 14.49 -27.77 1.63
CA ILE A 344 13.60 -27.99 0.49
C ILE A 344 12.18 -28.23 1.01
N LEU A 345 11.22 -27.41 0.59
CA LEU A 345 9.85 -27.39 1.09
C LEU A 345 8.84 -27.62 -0.04
N THR A 346 7.87 -28.51 0.15
CA THR A 346 6.81 -28.78 -0.84
C THR A 346 5.59 -27.88 -0.63
N SER A 347 5.34 -26.98 -1.58
CA SER A 347 4.19 -26.06 -1.59
C SER A 347 2.83 -26.75 -1.74
N ARG A 348 1.75 -26.02 -1.44
CA ARG A 348 0.37 -26.47 -1.69
C ARG A 348 0.11 -26.81 -3.17
N LYS A 349 0.86 -26.22 -4.10
CA LYS A 349 0.74 -26.49 -5.54
C LYS A 349 1.40 -27.81 -5.95
N GLY A 350 2.24 -28.40 -5.09
CA GLY A 350 3.05 -29.58 -5.34
C GLY A 350 4.50 -29.27 -5.74
N LEU A 351 4.81 -28.01 -6.06
CA LEU A 351 6.17 -27.57 -6.41
C LEU A 351 7.07 -27.57 -5.17
N THR A 352 8.29 -28.09 -5.34
CA THR A 352 9.37 -28.05 -4.35
C THR A 352 10.16 -26.74 -4.43
N VAL A 353 10.49 -26.17 -3.27
CA VAL A 353 11.19 -24.88 -3.15
C VAL A 353 12.42 -25.03 -2.26
N GLU A 354 13.60 -24.82 -2.84
CA GLU A 354 14.87 -24.64 -2.12
C GLU A 354 14.93 -23.24 -1.50
N VAL A 355 14.95 -23.18 -0.16
CA VAL A 355 15.10 -21.94 0.61
C VAL A 355 16.58 -21.62 0.73
N LEU A 356 17.07 -20.64 -0.04
CA LEU A 356 18.47 -20.18 0.07
C LEU A 356 18.60 -18.94 0.97
N ASN A 357 17.50 -18.24 1.24
CA ASN A 357 17.46 -17.10 2.15
C ASN A 357 16.13 -17.06 2.92
N THR A 358 16.17 -17.03 4.24
CA THR A 358 14.99 -16.90 5.12
C THR A 358 14.48 -15.45 5.25
N ASP A 359 15.25 -14.47 4.75
CA ASP A 359 14.86 -13.06 4.50
C ASP A 359 14.15 -12.88 3.14
N ALA A 360 13.56 -13.96 2.63
CA ALA A 360 12.73 -14.01 1.43
C ALA A 360 11.50 -14.91 1.69
N GLU A 361 10.87 -14.63 2.81
CA GLU A 361 9.73 -15.27 3.46
C GLU A 361 8.38 -14.93 2.80
N GLY A 362 8.17 -13.67 2.40
CA GLY A 362 6.86 -13.17 2.01
C GLY A 362 6.33 -13.83 0.74
N ARG A 363 7.25 -14.18 -0.16
CA ARG A 363 6.93 -14.95 -1.38
C ARG A 363 6.56 -16.41 -1.07
N LEU A 364 7.07 -16.98 0.02
CA LEU A 364 6.72 -18.33 0.50
C LEU A 364 5.32 -18.32 1.12
N VAL A 365 5.01 -17.30 1.93
CA VAL A 365 3.67 -17.05 2.48
C VAL A 365 2.64 -16.82 1.38
N LEU A 366 2.96 -15.97 0.40
CA LEU A 366 2.09 -15.69 -0.75
C LEU A 366 1.88 -16.91 -1.64
N ALA A 367 2.92 -17.69 -1.97
CA ALA A 367 2.81 -18.85 -2.85
C ALA A 367 1.72 -19.85 -2.41
N ASP A 368 1.70 -20.20 -1.13
CA ASP A 368 0.66 -21.07 -0.57
C ASP A 368 -0.70 -20.36 -0.48
N THR A 369 -0.73 -19.07 -0.11
CA THR A 369 -1.98 -18.27 -0.02
C THR A 369 -2.66 -18.13 -1.38
N LEU A 370 -1.90 -17.79 -2.43
CA LEU A 370 -2.30 -17.72 -3.84
C LEU A 370 -2.87 -19.07 -4.30
N THR A 371 -2.14 -20.16 -4.06
CA THR A 371 -2.59 -21.50 -4.47
C THR A 371 -3.91 -21.85 -3.79
N PHE A 372 -4.01 -21.64 -2.47
CA PHE A 372 -5.19 -22.01 -1.69
C PHE A 372 -6.44 -21.24 -2.12
N VAL A 373 -6.34 -19.93 -2.38
CA VAL A 373 -7.52 -19.13 -2.81
C VAL A 373 -8.02 -19.49 -4.22
N GLN A 374 -7.15 -20.04 -5.08
CA GLN A 374 -7.50 -20.45 -6.45
C GLN A 374 -7.99 -21.92 -6.55
N ARG A 375 -7.55 -22.81 -5.65
CA ARG A 375 -7.83 -24.26 -5.68
C ARG A 375 -8.73 -24.78 -4.56
N ASP A 376 -8.47 -24.37 -3.32
CA ASP A 376 -8.96 -25.06 -2.12
C ASP A 376 -10.06 -24.28 -1.38
N ALA A 377 -10.08 -22.97 -1.55
CA ALA A 377 -11.04 -22.10 -0.90
C ALA A 377 -12.46 -22.37 -1.43
N LYS A 378 -13.29 -23.00 -0.57
CA LYS A 378 -14.74 -23.13 -0.73
C LYS A 378 -15.46 -21.77 -0.75
N LEU A 379 -15.35 -21.04 -1.86
CA LEU A 379 -15.92 -19.70 -2.09
C LEU A 379 -17.33 -19.79 -2.70
N THR A 380 -18.07 -18.67 -2.69
CA THR A 380 -19.38 -18.55 -3.35
C THR A 380 -19.26 -18.26 -4.86
N LYS A 381 -18.18 -17.57 -5.27
CA LYS A 381 -17.77 -17.35 -6.67
C LYS A 381 -16.28 -17.67 -6.78
N ARG A 382 -15.84 -18.32 -7.86
CA ARG A 382 -14.40 -18.59 -8.07
C ARG A 382 -13.73 -17.36 -8.66
N PRO A 383 -12.60 -16.86 -8.11
CA PRO A 383 -11.93 -15.69 -8.66
C PRO A 383 -11.32 -16.00 -10.04
N GLY A 384 -11.68 -15.20 -11.04
CA GLY A 384 -11.01 -15.19 -12.36
C GLY A 384 -9.81 -14.24 -12.39
N THR A 385 -9.76 -13.29 -11.46
CA THR A 385 -8.70 -12.30 -11.28
C THR A 385 -8.09 -12.42 -9.88
N VAL A 386 -6.77 -12.33 -9.76
CA VAL A 386 -6.02 -12.35 -8.50
C VAL A 386 -5.08 -11.14 -8.45
N ILE A 387 -5.18 -10.32 -7.41
CA ILE A 387 -4.35 -9.14 -7.21
C ILE A 387 -3.68 -9.29 -5.84
N ASP A 388 -2.37 -9.50 -5.81
CA ASP A 388 -1.62 -9.65 -4.56
C ASP A 388 -0.81 -8.40 -4.21
N LEU A 389 -0.74 -8.08 -2.92
CA LEU A 389 -0.09 -6.88 -2.39
C LEU A 389 0.88 -7.26 -1.28
N ALA A 390 2.11 -6.78 -1.40
CA ALA A 390 3.15 -7.12 -0.44
C ALA A 390 4.27 -6.07 -0.36
N THR A 391 4.78 -5.88 0.84
CA THR A 391 6.10 -5.30 1.12
C THR A 391 7.16 -6.36 0.78
N LEU A 392 7.41 -6.61 -0.51
CA LEU A 392 8.10 -7.84 -0.93
C LEU A 392 9.60 -7.67 -1.18
N THR A 393 10.06 -6.54 -1.71
CA THR A 393 11.49 -6.35 -1.99
C THR A 393 12.01 -4.94 -1.69
N GLY A 394 13.18 -4.87 -1.06
CA GLY A 394 13.95 -3.62 -1.01
C GLY A 394 14.36 -3.12 -2.41
N ALA A 395 14.44 -4.01 -3.41
CA ALA A 395 14.76 -3.66 -4.78
C ALA A 395 13.75 -2.71 -5.44
N VAL A 396 12.45 -2.81 -5.12
CA VAL A 396 11.44 -1.89 -5.71
C VAL A 396 11.59 -0.48 -5.14
N LEU A 397 11.95 -0.35 -3.85
CA LEU A 397 12.24 0.93 -3.19
C LEU A 397 13.49 1.60 -3.80
N ILE A 398 14.50 0.81 -4.18
CA ILE A 398 15.70 1.35 -4.87
C ILE A 398 15.36 1.77 -6.32
N GLY A 399 14.52 1.00 -7.03
CA GLY A 399 14.18 1.29 -8.43
C GLY A 399 13.15 2.40 -8.64
N LEU A 400 12.09 2.46 -7.82
CA LEU A 400 10.95 3.36 -7.97
C LEU A 400 10.81 4.41 -6.84
N GLY A 401 11.69 4.35 -5.84
CA GLY A 401 11.64 5.22 -4.67
C GLY A 401 10.43 4.94 -3.77
N SER A 402 10.00 5.98 -3.04
CA SER A 402 8.87 5.91 -2.09
C SER A 402 7.58 6.60 -2.59
N ARG A 403 7.46 6.80 -3.91
CA ARG A 403 6.30 7.46 -4.54
C ARG A 403 5.28 6.48 -5.13
N ARG A 404 5.77 5.39 -5.72
CA ARG A 404 5.01 4.41 -6.51
C ARG A 404 5.26 2.99 -6.01
N ALA A 405 4.33 2.08 -6.29
CA ALA A 405 4.56 0.64 -6.14
C ALA A 405 4.91 0.00 -7.50
N GLY A 406 5.66 -1.10 -7.48
CA GLY A 406 5.95 -1.89 -8.69
C GLY A 406 4.82 -2.87 -8.98
N MET A 407 4.30 -2.86 -10.20
CA MET A 407 3.22 -3.72 -10.66
C MET A 407 3.75 -4.72 -11.70
N PHE A 408 3.55 -6.00 -11.44
CA PHE A 408 3.92 -7.10 -12.32
C PHE A 408 2.64 -7.85 -12.69
N SER A 409 2.41 -8.21 -13.95
CA SER A 409 1.15 -8.84 -14.37
C SER A 409 1.34 -9.80 -15.54
N ASN A 410 0.39 -10.74 -15.70
CA ASN A 410 0.23 -11.55 -16.91
C ASN A 410 -0.83 -10.97 -17.88
N ASP A 411 -1.55 -9.91 -17.52
CA ASP A 411 -2.69 -9.36 -18.28
C ASP A 411 -2.59 -7.84 -18.43
N LEU A 412 -2.70 -7.35 -19.67
CA LEU A 412 -2.53 -5.93 -19.99
C LEU A 412 -3.72 -5.07 -19.56
N GLN A 413 -4.95 -5.57 -19.71
CA GLN A 413 -6.16 -4.82 -19.33
C GLN A 413 -6.21 -4.63 -17.81
N LEU A 414 -5.92 -5.68 -17.05
CA LEU A 414 -5.78 -5.64 -15.59
C LEU A 414 -4.72 -4.61 -15.17
N SER A 415 -3.57 -4.59 -15.87
CA SER A 415 -2.50 -3.61 -15.63
C SER A 415 -2.98 -2.17 -15.86
N GLN A 416 -3.63 -1.89 -16.99
CA GLN A 416 -4.11 -0.55 -17.34
C GLN A 416 -5.24 -0.08 -16.42
N HIS A 417 -6.13 -0.99 -15.99
CA HIS A 417 -7.24 -0.72 -15.07
C HIS A 417 -6.75 -0.45 -13.64
N LEU A 418 -5.75 -1.21 -13.16
CA LEU A 418 -5.07 -0.93 -11.89
C LEU A 418 -4.32 0.41 -11.93
N MET A 419 -3.65 0.73 -13.03
CA MET A 419 -3.03 2.04 -13.22
C MET A 419 -4.08 3.17 -13.24
N ALA A 420 -5.29 2.95 -13.76
CA ALA A 420 -6.38 3.93 -13.70
C ALA A 420 -6.82 4.21 -12.25
N GLY A 421 -6.95 3.17 -11.41
CA GLY A 421 -7.17 3.34 -9.96
C GLY A 421 -6.03 4.10 -9.27
N GLY A 422 -4.78 3.85 -9.69
CA GLY A 422 -3.61 4.61 -9.24
C GLY A 422 -3.62 6.08 -9.68
N ARG A 423 -4.10 6.36 -10.90
CA ARG A 423 -4.25 7.73 -11.45
C ARG A 423 -5.36 8.53 -10.75
N SER A 424 -6.52 7.91 -10.47
CA SER A 424 -7.63 8.56 -9.73
C SER A 424 -7.28 8.85 -8.28
N SER A 425 -6.66 7.89 -7.59
CA SER A 425 -6.37 8.00 -6.16
C SER A 425 -5.13 8.84 -5.86
N GLY A 426 -4.14 8.84 -6.76
CA GLY A 426 -2.78 9.35 -6.51
C GLY A 426 -1.83 8.33 -5.89
N ASP A 427 -2.29 7.11 -5.60
CA ASP A 427 -1.47 5.98 -5.14
C ASP A 427 -0.92 5.23 -6.37
N GLU A 428 0.00 5.90 -7.06
CA GLU A 428 0.53 5.51 -8.38
C GLU A 428 1.22 4.13 -8.41
N LEU A 429 0.97 3.39 -9.49
CA LEU A 429 1.65 2.13 -9.83
C LEU A 429 2.61 2.35 -11.01
N TRP A 430 3.58 1.45 -11.19
CA TRP A 430 4.43 1.41 -12.38
C TRP A 430 4.59 -0.01 -12.91
N PRO A 431 4.35 -0.28 -14.21
CA PRO A 431 4.48 -1.62 -14.78
C PRO A 431 5.96 -2.07 -14.85
N MET A 432 6.21 -3.31 -14.45
CA MET A 432 7.54 -3.92 -14.33
C MET A 432 7.55 -5.33 -14.97
N PRO A 433 8.65 -5.76 -15.62
CA PRO A 433 8.66 -6.95 -16.46
C PRO A 433 8.82 -8.27 -15.68
N VAL A 434 8.20 -9.35 -16.19
CA VAL A 434 8.41 -10.75 -15.77
C VAL A 434 8.88 -11.59 -16.96
N ALA A 435 9.99 -11.16 -17.58
CA ALA A 435 10.60 -11.80 -18.74
C ALA A 435 11.31 -13.13 -18.40
N GLU A 436 11.65 -13.92 -19.43
CA GLU A 436 12.11 -15.31 -19.33
C GLU A 436 13.39 -15.51 -18.50
N GLU A 437 14.30 -14.56 -18.52
CA GLU A 437 15.51 -14.56 -17.70
C GLU A 437 15.19 -14.56 -16.19
N HIS A 438 14.12 -13.86 -15.77
CA HIS A 438 13.66 -13.86 -14.38
C HIS A 438 13.05 -15.21 -13.99
N LYS A 439 12.25 -15.81 -14.89
CA LYS A 439 11.66 -17.16 -14.70
C LYS A 439 12.74 -18.24 -14.60
N LYS A 440 13.80 -18.14 -15.42
CA LYS A 440 14.98 -19.01 -15.35
C LYS A 440 15.80 -18.78 -14.08
N ALA A 441 15.96 -17.52 -13.65
CA ALA A 441 16.73 -17.16 -12.46
C ALA A 441 16.19 -17.78 -11.16
N VAL A 442 14.89 -18.10 -11.08
CA VAL A 442 14.24 -18.73 -9.91
C VAL A 442 14.11 -20.26 -9.99
N LYS A 443 14.53 -20.93 -11.07
CA LYS A 443 14.55 -22.40 -11.12
C LYS A 443 15.68 -22.95 -10.24
N GLY A 444 15.39 -24.00 -9.48
CA GLY A 444 16.37 -24.66 -8.61
C GLY A 444 17.24 -25.66 -9.37
N GLY A 445 18.27 -26.18 -8.70
CA GLY A 445 19.07 -27.32 -9.18
C GLY A 445 18.73 -28.64 -8.47
N LEU A 446 18.22 -28.55 -7.23
CA LEU A 446 17.84 -29.66 -6.36
C LEU A 446 16.33 -29.71 -6.07
N ALA A 447 15.59 -28.69 -6.53
CA ALA A 447 14.15 -28.50 -6.36
C ALA A 447 13.60 -27.73 -7.59
N ASP A 448 12.29 -27.76 -7.80
CA ASP A 448 11.62 -27.11 -8.95
C ASP A 448 11.90 -25.59 -8.99
N LEU A 449 11.99 -24.99 -7.81
CA LEU A 449 12.26 -23.56 -7.59
C LEU A 449 13.30 -23.37 -6.50
N LYS A 450 13.94 -22.20 -6.51
CA LYS A 450 14.67 -21.64 -5.37
C LYS A 450 14.08 -20.28 -5.01
N ASN A 451 14.00 -19.95 -3.72
CA ASN A 451 13.24 -18.76 -3.31
C ASN A 451 13.93 -17.42 -3.65
N VAL A 452 15.25 -17.42 -3.90
CA VAL A 452 16.00 -16.25 -4.37
C VAL A 452 16.86 -16.54 -5.60
N SER A 453 17.06 -15.53 -6.44
CA SER A 453 18.05 -15.52 -7.51
C SER A 453 19.48 -15.47 -6.94
N THR A 454 20.44 -16.05 -7.65
CA THR A 454 21.87 -16.05 -7.23
C THR A 454 22.58 -14.71 -7.43
N GLY A 455 21.98 -13.78 -8.18
CA GLY A 455 22.47 -12.41 -8.36
C GLY A 455 21.65 -11.37 -7.57
N ARG A 456 22.24 -10.19 -7.36
CA ARG A 456 21.61 -9.02 -6.70
C ARG A 456 20.66 -8.22 -7.61
N GLU A 457 20.71 -8.48 -8.90
CA GLU A 457 19.99 -7.74 -9.94
C GLU A 457 18.53 -8.17 -10.04
N ALA A 458 17.69 -7.27 -10.55
CA ALA A 458 16.27 -7.52 -10.86
C ALA A 458 15.43 -8.18 -9.74
N GLY A 459 15.79 -7.97 -8.46
CA GLY A 459 15.24 -8.72 -7.32
C GLY A 459 13.70 -8.67 -7.16
N SER A 460 13.05 -7.59 -7.60
CA SER A 460 11.59 -7.47 -7.67
C SER A 460 11.01 -8.32 -8.81
N CYS A 461 11.63 -8.28 -9.99
CA CYS A 461 11.23 -9.08 -11.15
C CYS A 461 11.42 -10.58 -10.90
N THR A 462 12.47 -10.99 -10.18
CA THR A 462 12.65 -12.39 -9.77
C THR A 462 11.72 -12.78 -8.62
N ALA A 463 11.31 -11.86 -7.75
CA ALA A 463 10.24 -12.11 -6.78
C ALA A 463 8.88 -12.38 -7.47
N ALA A 464 8.51 -11.54 -8.43
CA ALA A 464 7.31 -11.74 -9.25
C ALA A 464 7.39 -13.04 -10.08
N ALA A 465 8.55 -13.34 -10.68
CA ALA A 465 8.77 -14.57 -11.44
C ALA A 465 8.74 -15.84 -10.57
N PHE A 466 8.99 -15.73 -9.26
CA PHE A 466 8.74 -16.81 -8.31
C PHE A 466 7.22 -16.97 -8.10
N LEU A 467 6.52 -15.88 -7.75
CA LEU A 467 5.06 -15.87 -7.49
C LEU A 467 4.24 -16.38 -8.69
N SER A 468 4.63 -16.07 -9.93
CA SER A 468 3.90 -16.47 -11.13
C SER A 468 3.79 -18.00 -11.31
N ASN A 469 4.64 -18.82 -10.66
CA ASN A 469 4.50 -20.28 -10.69
C ASN A 469 3.26 -20.75 -9.88
N PHE A 470 2.73 -19.93 -8.98
CA PHE A 470 1.62 -20.23 -8.06
C PHE A 470 0.27 -19.66 -8.52
N ILE A 471 0.23 -19.10 -9.73
CA ILE A 471 -1.01 -18.70 -10.43
C ILE A 471 -1.50 -19.87 -11.28
N GLU A 472 -2.81 -20.07 -11.34
CA GLU A 472 -3.43 -21.13 -12.14
C GLU A 472 -3.67 -20.68 -13.59
N ASP A 473 -3.66 -21.64 -14.51
CA ASP A 473 -3.86 -21.36 -15.93
C ASP A 473 -5.22 -20.70 -16.18
N GLY A 474 -5.24 -19.66 -17.02
CA GLY A 474 -6.43 -18.85 -17.31
C GLY A 474 -6.79 -17.79 -16.25
N VAL A 475 -6.07 -17.69 -15.13
CA VAL A 475 -6.30 -16.64 -14.12
C VAL A 475 -5.55 -15.36 -14.48
N LYS A 476 -6.26 -14.22 -14.56
CA LYS A 476 -5.64 -12.89 -14.68
C LYS A 476 -4.97 -12.55 -13.35
N TRP A 477 -3.70 -12.17 -13.35
CA TRP A 477 -2.91 -11.91 -12.14
C TRP A 477 -2.11 -10.62 -12.20
N ALA A 478 -2.10 -9.89 -11.09
CA ALA A 478 -1.16 -8.81 -10.84
C ALA A 478 -0.56 -8.90 -9.42
N HIS A 479 0.75 -8.77 -9.32
CA HIS A 479 1.50 -8.59 -8.07
C HIS A 479 1.91 -7.13 -7.91
N LEU A 480 1.63 -6.56 -6.74
CA LEU A 480 1.95 -5.18 -6.37
C LEU A 480 2.99 -5.18 -5.23
N ASP A 481 4.26 -4.93 -5.57
CA ASP A 481 5.32 -4.70 -4.59
C ASP A 481 5.22 -3.26 -4.06
N ILE A 482 4.55 -3.14 -2.91
CA ILE A 482 4.27 -1.88 -2.23
C ILE A 482 5.39 -1.48 -1.24
N ALA A 483 6.50 -2.22 -1.16
CA ALA A 483 7.56 -1.97 -0.18
C ALA A 483 8.10 -0.53 -0.20
N GLY A 484 8.19 0.11 -1.37
CA GLY A 484 8.60 1.51 -1.48
C GLY A 484 7.59 2.51 -0.89
N ALA A 485 6.29 2.26 -1.09
CA ALA A 485 5.22 3.23 -0.82
C ALA A 485 4.48 2.99 0.52
N ALA A 486 4.54 1.77 1.06
CA ALA A 486 3.86 1.36 2.29
C ALA A 486 4.77 1.32 3.54
N MET A 487 6.09 1.52 3.39
CA MET A 487 7.04 1.57 4.52
C MET A 487 7.30 3.03 4.93
N GLY A 488 6.68 3.48 6.02
CA GLY A 488 6.82 4.84 6.54
C GLY A 488 7.80 4.96 7.71
N GLY A 489 8.27 6.19 7.96
CA GLY A 489 9.27 6.50 9.01
C GLY A 489 8.69 7.08 10.30
N ASP A 490 9.56 7.45 11.24
CA ASP A 490 9.18 8.00 12.56
C ASP A 490 8.53 9.40 12.52
N LYS A 491 8.59 10.07 11.36
CA LYS A 491 8.13 11.44 11.13
C LYS A 491 7.20 11.51 9.91
N PRO A 492 6.18 12.40 9.91
CA PRO A 492 5.34 12.64 8.74
C PRO A 492 6.16 13.14 7.54
N LYS A 493 5.80 12.70 6.33
CA LYS A 493 6.48 13.05 5.07
C LYS A 493 5.45 13.44 4.01
N GLY A 494 5.37 14.73 3.68
CA GLY A 494 4.27 15.24 2.85
C GLY A 494 2.92 14.87 3.46
N PHE A 495 2.01 14.30 2.67
CA PHE A 495 0.72 13.82 3.18
C PHE A 495 0.78 12.54 4.03
N GLN A 496 1.88 11.78 4.02
CA GLN A 496 2.01 10.58 4.85
C GLN A 496 2.13 10.97 6.34
N PRO A 497 1.50 10.24 7.28
CA PRO A 497 1.72 10.40 8.72
C PRO A 497 3.06 9.79 9.13
N ALA A 498 3.38 9.83 10.43
CA ALA A 498 4.41 8.96 11.00
C ALA A 498 3.90 7.50 11.06
N GLY A 499 4.80 6.55 10.85
CA GLY A 499 4.52 5.12 10.79
C GLY A 499 3.81 4.72 9.48
N ALA A 500 2.90 3.75 9.57
CA ALA A 500 2.20 3.20 8.39
C ALA A 500 1.56 4.31 7.50
N PRO A 501 1.81 4.33 6.17
CA PRO A 501 1.24 5.32 5.25
C PRO A 501 -0.22 5.06 4.84
N GLY A 502 -0.66 3.80 4.83
CA GLY A 502 -2.00 3.39 4.34
C GLY A 502 -2.14 3.30 2.81
N PHE A 503 -1.03 3.10 2.09
CA PHE A 503 -0.99 3.06 0.62
C PHE A 503 -1.86 1.92 0.04
N GLY A 504 -2.52 2.20 -1.09
CA GLY A 504 -3.20 1.23 -1.93
C GLY A 504 -4.68 1.04 -1.64
N VAL A 505 -5.17 1.39 -0.44
CA VAL A 505 -6.59 1.20 -0.07
C VAL A 505 -7.53 1.98 -1.00
N GLN A 506 -7.21 3.23 -1.32
CA GLN A 506 -8.00 4.02 -2.26
C GLN A 506 -7.78 3.59 -3.71
N MET A 507 -6.57 3.17 -4.10
CA MET A 507 -6.27 2.69 -5.46
C MET A 507 -7.07 1.43 -5.81
N LEU A 508 -7.10 0.44 -4.91
CA LEU A 508 -7.89 -0.78 -5.12
C LEU A 508 -9.40 -0.49 -5.11
N LEU A 509 -9.87 0.40 -4.25
CA LEU A 509 -11.28 0.80 -4.24
C LEU A 509 -11.67 1.52 -5.53
N ASP A 510 -10.84 2.43 -6.03
CA ASP A 510 -11.06 3.12 -7.29
C ASP A 510 -11.00 2.13 -8.48
N TYR A 511 -10.15 1.10 -8.44
CA TYR A 511 -10.17 -0.02 -9.41
C TYR A 511 -11.53 -0.75 -9.46
N PHE A 512 -12.21 -0.97 -8.33
CA PHE A 512 -13.56 -1.56 -8.30
C PHE A 512 -14.71 -0.57 -8.63
N ARG A 513 -14.42 0.73 -8.79
CA ARG A 513 -15.42 1.78 -9.08
C ARG A 513 -15.32 2.33 -10.50
N LEU A 514 -14.12 2.40 -11.05
CA LEU A 514 -13.86 2.87 -12.41
C LEU A 514 -14.13 1.72 -13.41
N PRO A 515 -14.71 2.01 -14.58
CA PRO A 515 -14.83 1.01 -15.64
C PRO A 515 -13.44 0.59 -16.15
N PRO A 516 -13.29 -0.62 -16.70
CA PRO A 516 -12.10 -0.99 -17.46
C PRO A 516 -11.85 0.01 -18.60
N PRO A 517 -10.58 0.33 -18.96
CA PRO A 517 -10.26 1.37 -19.94
C PRO A 517 -11.00 1.22 -21.28
N ASP A 518 -11.08 0.00 -21.80
CA ASP A 518 -11.73 -0.29 -23.09
C ASP A 518 -13.26 -0.08 -23.05
N ALA A 519 -13.89 -0.26 -21.89
CA ALA A 519 -15.33 -0.06 -21.71
C ALA A 519 -15.72 1.44 -21.75
N ALA A 520 -14.80 2.33 -21.36
CA ALA A 520 -15.02 3.77 -21.43
C ALA A 520 -15.09 4.28 -22.89
N ALA A 521 -14.36 3.65 -23.81
CA ALA A 521 -14.40 3.99 -25.23
C ALA A 521 -15.76 3.65 -25.89
N GLY A 522 -16.40 2.56 -25.47
CA GLY A 522 -17.73 2.18 -25.95
C GLY A 522 -18.85 3.13 -25.48
N LEU A 523 -18.79 3.57 -24.22
CA LEU A 523 -19.79 4.47 -23.63
C LEU A 523 -19.71 5.92 -24.15
N ALA A 524 -18.57 6.34 -24.69
CA ALA A 524 -18.41 7.68 -25.27
C ALA A 524 -19.14 7.87 -26.61
N ASN A 525 -19.63 6.79 -27.24
CA ASN A 525 -20.10 6.80 -28.63
C ASN A 525 -21.60 6.52 -28.82
N THR A 526 -22.40 6.56 -27.75
CA THR A 526 -23.84 6.25 -27.76
C THR A 526 -24.71 7.41 -27.24
N GLY A 527 -24.43 8.63 -27.70
CA GLY A 527 -25.13 9.84 -27.25
C GLY A 527 -25.18 10.94 -28.32
N GLY A 528 -25.91 10.71 -29.41
CA GLY A 528 -25.87 11.61 -30.57
C GLY A 528 -26.96 11.39 -31.63
N ALA A 529 -28.23 11.17 -31.22
CA ALA A 529 -29.38 11.12 -32.14
C ALA A 529 -30.63 11.70 -31.46
N GLY A 530 -30.72 13.04 -31.43
CA GLY A 530 -31.90 13.75 -30.93
C GLY A 530 -33.00 13.78 -31.99
N ALA A 531 -34.24 13.47 -31.61
CA ALA A 531 -35.39 13.59 -32.49
C ALA A 531 -36.00 15.00 -32.40
N THR A 532 -35.96 15.74 -33.49
CA THR A 532 -36.76 16.97 -33.71
C THR A 532 -37.22 16.98 -35.17
N SER A 533 -38.53 16.90 -35.39
CA SER A 533 -39.13 17.12 -36.70
C SER A 533 -39.39 18.62 -36.93
N ASN A 534 -39.23 19.09 -38.17
CA ASN A 534 -40.33 19.60 -39.01
C ASN A 534 -39.79 20.04 -40.39
N GLU A 535 -40.69 20.08 -41.37
CA GLU A 535 -40.80 20.95 -42.57
C GLU A 535 -39.57 21.75 -43.07
N GLU A 536 -39.25 21.85 -44.37
CA GLU A 536 -39.99 21.44 -45.58
C GLU A 536 -39.11 21.45 -46.88
N ASP A 537 -39.71 20.94 -47.98
CA ASP A 537 -39.55 21.37 -49.40
C ASP A 537 -38.62 20.65 -50.43
N THR A 538 -39.16 20.54 -51.65
CA THR A 538 -38.65 20.16 -53.00
C THR A 538 -37.86 18.84 -53.26
N ALA A 539 -38.51 17.97 -54.05
CA ALA A 539 -38.10 17.30 -55.33
C ALA A 539 -36.59 17.09 -55.69
N ASP A 540 -36.17 16.06 -56.46
CA ASP A 540 -36.89 15.25 -57.47
C ASP A 540 -36.15 13.91 -57.81
N THR A 541 -36.76 13.07 -58.66
CA THR A 541 -36.20 11.96 -59.46
C THR A 541 -35.65 10.69 -58.76
N ALA A 542 -36.44 9.62 -58.85
CA ALA A 542 -36.00 8.21 -58.91
C ALA A 542 -35.80 7.80 -60.40
N PRO A 543 -35.35 6.57 -60.80
CA PRO A 543 -35.23 5.27 -60.08
C PRO A 543 -33.78 4.67 -60.20
N ALA A 544 -33.42 3.37 -60.18
CA ALA A 544 -34.16 2.10 -60.35
C ALA A 544 -33.41 0.83 -59.85
N MET A 545 -34.16 -0.29 -59.81
CA MET A 545 -33.87 -1.70 -60.15
C MET A 545 -32.42 -2.09 -60.59
N ALA A 546 -31.88 -3.28 -60.34
CA ALA A 546 -32.34 -4.55 -59.70
C ALA A 546 -31.06 -5.36 -59.31
N ASP A 547 -30.95 -6.06 -58.16
CA ASP A 547 -31.54 -7.35 -57.74
C ASP A 547 -30.61 -8.57 -58.03
N GLU A 548 -30.94 -9.71 -57.41
CA GLU A 548 -30.34 -11.06 -57.47
C GLU A 548 -29.06 -11.39 -56.66
N THR A 549 -29.12 -12.57 -56.02
CA THR A 549 -28.14 -13.26 -55.15
C THR A 549 -28.44 -14.78 -55.25
N PRO A 550 -27.85 -15.69 -54.44
CA PRO A 550 -26.44 -16.02 -54.22
C PRO A 550 -26.12 -17.52 -54.53
N ALA A 551 -24.85 -17.95 -54.48
CA ALA A 551 -24.49 -19.39 -54.38
C ALA A 551 -23.08 -19.67 -53.81
N GLU A 552 -22.99 -20.63 -52.89
CA GLU A 552 -21.82 -21.48 -52.60
C GLU A 552 -22.13 -22.92 -53.10
N PRO A 553 -21.43 -24.02 -52.74
CA PRO A 553 -20.05 -24.23 -52.24
C PRO A 553 -19.28 -25.32 -53.06
N GLN A 554 -18.07 -25.74 -52.64
CA GLN A 554 -17.68 -27.16 -52.39
C GLN A 554 -16.18 -27.38 -52.04
N GLU A 555 -15.89 -28.49 -51.35
CA GLU A 555 -14.55 -29.01 -51.00
C GLU A 555 -14.03 -30.04 -52.02
N LEU A 556 -12.75 -30.48 -51.91
CA LEU A 556 -12.31 -31.87 -52.19
C LEU A 556 -10.84 -32.16 -51.74
N THR A 557 -10.41 -33.43 -51.81
CA THR A 557 -9.26 -34.03 -51.07
C THR A 557 -8.19 -34.67 -52.01
N GLU A 558 -7.05 -35.27 -51.61
CA GLU A 558 -6.59 -35.80 -50.31
C GLU A 558 -5.04 -35.66 -50.09
N LYS A 559 -4.23 -36.72 -50.26
CA LYS A 559 -2.76 -36.76 -49.99
C LYS A 559 -2.04 -37.67 -51.05
N PRO A 560 -0.90 -38.35 -50.76
CA PRO A 560 0.47 -37.90 -50.40
C PRO A 560 1.57 -38.41 -51.38
N GLN A 561 2.84 -37.93 -51.26
CA GLN A 561 4.01 -38.70 -51.76
C GLN A 561 5.36 -38.45 -51.03
N ARG A 562 6.45 -39.12 -51.47
CA ARG A 562 7.57 -39.58 -50.61
C ARG A 562 8.94 -38.86 -50.75
N ARG A 563 9.59 -38.67 -49.59
CA ARG A 563 11.05 -38.71 -49.26
C ARG A 563 12.09 -38.69 -50.40
N ARG A 564 13.10 -37.82 -50.27
CA ARG A 564 14.54 -38.16 -50.45
C ARG A 564 15.45 -37.39 -49.46
N ARG A 565 16.64 -37.92 -49.16
CA ARG A 565 17.62 -37.38 -48.17
C ARG A 565 18.68 -36.50 -48.84
N ARG A 566 19.16 -35.46 -48.13
CA ARG A 566 20.57 -34.97 -48.21
C ARG A 566 21.11 -34.65 -46.80
N ARG A 567 22.43 -34.52 -46.67
CA ARG A 567 23.18 -34.48 -45.39
C ARG A 567 23.76 -33.09 -45.10
N SER A 568 23.61 -32.67 -43.84
CA SER A 568 24.55 -31.96 -42.96
C SER A 568 25.85 -31.33 -43.52
N THR A 569 26.08 -30.07 -43.12
CA THR A 569 27.39 -29.55 -42.68
C THR A 569 27.20 -28.63 -41.47
N GLN A 570 28.06 -28.76 -40.45
CA GLN A 570 28.25 -27.81 -39.35
C GLN A 570 29.73 -27.38 -39.33
N PRO A 571 30.07 -26.16 -38.90
CA PRO A 571 31.47 -25.73 -38.73
C PRO A 571 32.13 -26.42 -37.50
N PRO A 572 33.44 -26.67 -37.53
CA PRO A 572 34.16 -27.39 -36.47
C PRO A 572 34.55 -26.50 -35.27
N PRO A 573 34.76 -27.10 -34.07
CA PRO A 573 35.26 -26.40 -32.89
C PRO A 573 36.80 -26.23 -32.87
N PRO A 574 37.35 -25.28 -32.08
CA PRO A 574 38.80 -25.05 -31.96
C PRO A 574 39.53 -26.14 -31.13
N PRO A 575 40.84 -26.34 -31.36
CA PRO A 575 41.63 -27.42 -30.74
C PRO A 575 42.13 -27.10 -29.31
N PRO A 576 42.46 -28.12 -28.49
CA PRO A 576 42.86 -27.96 -27.09
C PRO A 576 44.38 -27.77 -26.89
N THR A 577 44.77 -26.93 -25.94
CA THR A 577 46.16 -26.79 -25.46
C THR A 577 46.43 -27.64 -24.20
N ARG A 578 47.58 -28.34 -24.16
CA ARG A 578 47.98 -29.23 -23.05
C ARG A 578 48.77 -28.49 -21.96
N LYS A 579 48.62 -28.95 -20.71
CA LYS A 579 49.41 -28.52 -19.54
C LYS A 579 50.84 -29.10 -19.55
N ARG A 580 51.79 -28.34 -19.00
CA ARG A 580 53.00 -28.83 -18.29
C ARG A 580 53.42 -27.75 -17.25
N THR A 581 53.44 -28.08 -15.95
CA THR A 581 54.65 -28.25 -15.08
C THR A 581 55.55 -27.00 -14.95
N GLN A 582 56.04 -26.55 -13.78
CA GLN A 582 55.98 -27.01 -12.37
C GLN A 582 56.51 -25.87 -11.42
N ALA A 583 56.55 -25.90 -10.06
CA ALA A 583 56.20 -26.91 -9.04
C ALA A 583 55.85 -26.36 -7.62
N LYS A 584 56.81 -25.71 -6.94
CA LYS A 584 56.91 -25.39 -5.49
C LYS A 584 57.16 -23.87 -5.31
N GLN A 585 57.06 -23.21 -4.15
CA GLN A 585 57.31 -23.69 -2.78
C GLN A 585 56.60 -22.84 -1.69
N GLN A 586 56.53 -23.37 -0.46
CA GLN A 586 56.00 -22.68 0.73
C GLN A 586 57.02 -21.71 1.35
N LYS A 587 56.56 -20.67 2.07
CA LYS A 587 56.93 -20.46 3.49
C LYS A 587 56.04 -19.42 4.20
N ARG A 588 56.16 -19.39 5.54
CA ARG A 588 55.45 -18.54 6.52
C ARG A 588 56.37 -17.44 7.08
N HIS A 589 55.80 -16.62 7.98
CA HIS A 589 56.39 -15.58 8.83
C HIS A 589 56.53 -14.22 8.12
N ALA A 590 56.02 -13.08 8.63
CA ALA A 590 55.65 -12.59 9.98
C ALA A 590 56.83 -12.05 10.82
N GLY A 591 56.70 -10.78 11.25
CA GLY A 591 57.66 -10.06 12.09
C GLY A 591 58.13 -8.75 11.46
N GLY A 592 58.53 -7.76 12.28
CA GLY A 592 59.24 -6.55 11.84
C GLY A 592 58.47 -5.22 11.98
N ARG A 593 58.50 -4.63 13.18
CA ARG A 593 58.31 -3.17 13.34
C ARG A 593 59.57 -2.44 12.86
N SER A 594 59.41 -1.23 12.32
CA SER A 594 60.37 -0.14 12.56
C SER A 594 59.65 1.22 12.49
N SER A 595 60.27 2.26 13.05
CA SER A 595 59.70 3.60 13.21
C SER A 595 60.76 4.69 12.99
N ASN A 596 60.34 5.96 13.14
CA ASN A 596 61.11 7.19 12.89
C ASN A 596 61.29 7.54 11.40
N MET A 597 61.47 8.81 11.02
CA MET A 597 61.82 9.98 11.84
C MET A 597 61.16 11.29 11.35
N GLN A 598 60.88 12.20 12.31
CA GLN A 598 61.06 13.68 12.34
C GLN A 598 61.38 14.42 11.00
N ARG A 599 61.05 15.70 10.73
CA ARG A 599 60.48 16.88 11.46
C ARG A 599 60.09 17.92 10.33
N ASP A 600 59.69 19.19 10.43
CA ASP A 600 59.38 20.27 11.42
C ASP A 600 58.63 21.40 10.61
N ARG A 601 58.15 22.59 11.02
CA ARG A 601 57.83 23.33 12.27
C ARG A 601 56.91 24.51 11.86
N GLY A 602 55.87 24.93 12.61
CA GLY A 602 55.13 26.17 12.25
C GLY A 602 53.79 26.48 12.96
N SER A 603 53.70 27.65 13.63
CA SER A 603 52.48 28.26 14.20
C SER A 603 52.78 29.72 14.58
N PRO A 604 51.83 30.70 14.62
CA PRO A 604 50.98 30.82 15.82
C PRO A 604 49.60 31.55 15.72
N ARG A 605 48.64 31.08 16.55
CA ARG A 605 47.68 31.85 17.40
C ARG A 605 46.87 33.05 16.86
N ARG A 606 45.53 32.98 17.07
CA ARG A 606 44.72 33.82 18.00
C ARG A 606 43.23 33.37 18.00
N LYS A 607 42.33 33.73 18.93
CA LYS A 607 42.27 33.63 20.42
C LYS A 607 40.85 34.09 20.90
N LYS A 608 40.42 33.70 22.12
CA LYS A 608 39.16 34.07 22.88
C LYS A 608 37.99 33.06 22.69
N LYS A 609 37.14 32.78 23.69
CA LYS A 609 37.12 33.12 25.14
C LYS A 609 36.22 32.09 25.89
N LYS A 610 36.66 31.50 27.01
CA LYS A 610 35.79 30.98 28.10
C LYS A 610 36.51 31.06 29.46
N LYS A 611 35.74 31.36 30.50
CA LYS A 611 36.03 31.46 31.95
C LYS A 611 34.64 31.39 32.64
N THR A 612 34.44 30.93 33.89
CA THR A 612 35.39 30.52 34.95
C THR A 612 34.83 29.36 35.80
N THR A 613 35.67 28.78 36.65
CA THR A 613 35.41 27.72 37.64
C THR A 613 34.61 28.17 38.87
N ASN A 614 33.96 27.21 39.55
CA ASN A 614 34.39 26.83 40.91
C ASN A 614 33.88 25.46 41.39
N GLN A 615 34.67 24.81 42.25
CA GLN A 615 34.32 23.65 43.09
C GLN A 615 34.62 24.01 44.56
N LYS A 616 33.96 23.34 45.51
CA LYS A 616 34.58 23.03 46.81
C LYS A 616 34.00 21.74 47.42
N LYS A 617 34.88 20.83 47.84
CA LYS A 617 34.54 19.60 48.58
C LYS A 617 34.44 19.87 50.08
N LYS A 618 33.63 19.09 50.79
CA LYS A 618 33.97 18.59 52.14
C LYS A 618 33.51 17.13 52.27
N ARG A 619 34.37 16.28 52.85
CA ARG A 619 34.06 14.92 53.32
C ARG A 619 33.71 15.00 54.82
N LYS A 620 32.88 14.05 55.29
CA LYS A 620 33.07 13.39 56.59
C LYS A 620 32.36 12.03 56.56
N GLU A 621 32.98 11.03 57.17
CA GLU A 621 32.45 9.67 57.31
C GLU A 621 31.98 9.45 58.75
N LYS A 622 31.02 8.53 58.96
CA LYS A 622 31.08 7.55 60.06
C LYS A 622 30.18 6.34 59.76
N LYS A 623 30.52 5.21 60.34
CA LYS A 623 29.88 3.89 60.18
C LYS A 623 28.79 3.68 61.25
N HIS A 624 27.74 2.89 60.99
CA HIS A 624 27.66 1.49 61.48
C HIS A 624 26.40 0.73 61.04
N THR A 625 26.57 -0.60 60.99
CA THR A 625 25.66 -1.78 61.13
C THR A 625 24.23 -1.60 61.69
N HIS A 626 23.23 -2.49 61.49
CA HIS A 626 23.29 -3.98 61.32
C HIS A 626 22.05 -4.63 60.61
N THR A 627 22.29 -5.71 59.84
CA THR A 627 21.52 -6.97 59.57
C THR A 627 19.97 -7.14 59.68
N HIS A 628 19.42 -7.84 58.65
CA HIS A 628 18.45 -8.99 58.66
C HIS A 628 17.04 -8.84 59.29
N SER A 629 16.03 -9.68 58.99
CA SER A 629 15.78 -10.76 57.99
C SER A 629 14.25 -10.90 57.83
N GLY A 630 13.68 -11.32 56.70
CA GLY A 630 13.45 -12.73 56.34
C GLY A 630 11.97 -13.11 56.56
N GLY A 631 11.33 -13.94 55.72
CA GLY A 631 11.82 -14.61 54.52
C GLY A 631 10.67 -15.16 53.68
#